data_AF-L9MTR6-F1
#
_entry.id   AF-L9MTR6-F1
#
_cell.length_a   1.000
_cell.length_b   1.000
_cell.length_c   1.000
_cell.angle_alpha   90.00
_cell.angle_beta   90.00
_cell.angle_gamma   90.00
#
_symmetry.space_group_name_H-M   'P 1'
#
loop_
_entity.id
_entity.type
_entity.pdbx_description
1 polymer ?
#
loop_
_entity_poly.entity_id
_entity_poly.type
_entity_poly.pdbx_seq_one_letter_code
_entity_poly.pdbx_strand_id
1 'polypeptide(L)'
;MKKLFLNTIIISCGLTAAQLGFAANCTGAINNNAVSNLTVPAGATCTLNSSSVDGNVNVQNGASLILNNSSVSGSVQANSAKVLKLVNSSVEGDVDASQVSTTLSLNKSMVSGNLHCSTLTKLQSNMSSIEGKTIGKCR
;
A
#
# COMPACT_ATOMS: atom_id res chain seq x y z
N MET A 1 -9.60 21.63 63.54
CA MET A 1 -8.87 20.35 63.39
C MET A 1 -8.91 19.94 61.93
N LYS A 2 -7.74 19.92 61.27
CA LYS A 2 -7.49 19.53 59.87
C LYS A 2 -7.99 18.10 59.60
N LYS A 3 -8.67 17.83 58.47
CA LYS A 3 -8.51 16.65 57.56
C LYS A 3 -9.17 16.98 56.21
N LEU A 4 -8.43 17.31 55.15
CA LEU A 4 -7.70 16.47 54.18
C LEU A 4 -8.62 15.87 53.08
N PHE A 5 -8.55 16.49 51.89
CA PHE A 5 -8.63 16.00 50.50
C PHE A 5 -9.47 14.75 50.16
N LEU A 6 -10.19 14.81 49.02
CA LEU A 6 -9.99 13.85 47.91
C LEU A 6 -10.63 14.39 46.62
N ASN A 7 -9.78 14.78 45.67
CA ASN A 7 -10.14 15.29 44.35
C ASN A 7 -10.06 14.09 43.38
N THR A 8 -11.19 13.47 43.05
CA THR A 8 -11.22 12.28 42.19
C THR A 8 -11.16 12.69 40.73
N ILE A 9 -9.94 12.79 40.19
CA ILE A 9 -9.71 12.91 38.75
C ILE A 9 -9.86 11.52 38.14
N ILE A 10 -10.97 11.30 37.42
CA ILE A 10 -11.18 10.10 36.62
C ILE A 10 -10.34 10.27 35.35
N ILE A 11 -9.13 9.72 35.36
CA ILE A 11 -8.31 9.56 34.15
C ILE A 11 -8.91 8.37 33.40
N SER A 12 -9.87 8.64 32.53
CA SER A 12 -10.29 7.70 31.50
C SER A 12 -9.11 7.50 30.54
N CYS A 13 -8.31 6.47 30.82
CA CYS A 13 -7.34 5.95 29.87
C CYS A 13 -8.13 5.42 28.67
N GLY A 14 -8.31 6.27 27.66
CA GLY A 14 -8.76 5.87 26.34
C GLY A 14 -7.77 4.84 25.83
N LEU A 15 -8.18 3.57 25.84
CA LEU A 15 -7.44 2.49 25.23
C LEU A 15 -7.56 2.68 23.71
N THR A 16 -6.80 3.61 23.16
CA THR A 16 -6.51 3.60 21.73
C THR A 16 -5.69 2.33 21.52
N ALA A 17 -6.31 1.32 20.91
CA ALA A 17 -5.56 0.20 20.39
C ALA A 17 -4.60 0.78 19.34
N ALA A 18 -3.37 1.05 19.76
CA ALA A 18 -2.29 1.34 18.84
C ALA A 18 -2.13 0.05 18.01
N GLN A 19 -2.71 0.07 16.82
CA GLN A 19 -2.43 -0.96 15.83
C GLN A 19 -0.94 -0.83 15.57
N LEU A 20 -0.17 -1.75 16.15
CA LEU A 20 1.27 -1.80 15.96
C LEU A 20 1.48 -2.19 14.50
N GLY A 21 1.50 -1.18 13.64
CA GLY A 21 1.90 -1.29 12.25
C GLY A 21 3.40 -1.52 12.21
N PHE A 22 3.84 -2.70 12.60
CA PHE A 22 5.17 -3.18 12.27
C PHE A 22 5.32 -3.10 10.76
N ALA A 23 6.51 -2.74 10.28
CA ALA A 23 6.85 -2.93 8.87
C ALA A 23 6.56 -4.41 8.54
N ALA A 24 5.47 -4.66 7.82
CA ALA A 24 4.97 -6.00 7.58
C ALA A 24 5.72 -6.57 6.39
N ASN A 25 6.54 -7.58 6.63
CA ASN A 25 7.07 -8.40 5.54
C ASN A 25 5.94 -9.33 5.08
N CYS A 26 5.40 -9.05 3.90
CA CYS A 26 4.29 -9.83 3.36
C CYS A 26 4.79 -10.83 2.34
N THR A 27 4.67 -12.11 2.69
CA THR A 27 5.02 -13.25 1.83
C THR A 27 3.82 -14.10 1.42
N GLY A 28 2.61 -13.64 1.73
CA GLY A 28 1.37 -14.38 1.52
C GLY A 28 0.17 -13.45 1.32
N ALA A 29 -0.86 -13.57 2.16
CA ALA A 29 -2.03 -12.71 2.09
C ALA A 29 -2.29 -11.99 3.41
N ILE A 30 -2.71 -10.72 3.32
CA ILE A 30 -3.22 -9.91 4.42
C ILE A 30 -4.69 -9.64 4.10
N ASN A 31 -5.58 -9.98 5.04
CA ASN A 31 -7.01 -9.87 4.83
C ASN A 31 -7.62 -9.04 5.95
N ASN A 32 -8.48 -8.08 5.59
CA ASN A 32 -9.28 -7.29 6.53
C ASN A 32 -8.48 -6.67 7.69
N ASN A 33 -7.28 -6.19 7.36
CA ASN A 33 -6.34 -5.62 8.31
C ASN A 33 -5.72 -4.33 7.78
N ALA A 34 -5.29 -3.45 8.68
CA ALA A 34 -4.50 -2.27 8.33
C ALA A 34 -3.07 -2.40 8.83
N VAL A 35 -2.11 -2.04 7.98
CA VAL A 35 -0.68 -2.07 8.25
C VAL A 35 -0.08 -0.70 7.99
N SER A 36 1.00 -0.35 8.71
CA SER A 36 1.65 0.95 8.50
C SER A 36 2.50 0.92 7.23
N ASN A 37 3.69 0.33 7.29
CA ASN A 37 4.54 0.14 6.11
C ASN A 37 4.55 -1.32 5.70
N LEU A 38 4.62 -1.58 4.40
CA LEU A 38 4.60 -2.93 3.85
C LEU A 38 5.85 -3.17 3.01
N THR A 39 6.55 -4.27 3.24
CA THR A 39 7.62 -4.74 2.35
C THR A 39 7.25 -6.12 1.82
N VAL A 40 7.33 -6.30 0.51
CA VAL A 40 7.19 -7.61 -0.14
C VAL A 40 8.60 -8.11 -0.45
N PRO A 41 9.11 -9.14 0.23
CA PRO A 41 10.46 -9.65 0.00
C PRO A 41 10.66 -10.17 -1.42
N ALA A 42 11.94 -10.26 -1.84
CA ALA A 42 12.29 -10.67 -3.20
C ALA A 42 11.70 -12.05 -3.54
N GLY A 43 11.12 -12.18 -4.74
CA GLY A 43 10.47 -13.42 -5.21
C GLY A 43 9.18 -13.80 -4.48
N ALA A 44 8.77 -13.08 -3.43
CA ALA A 44 7.54 -13.36 -2.71
C ALA A 44 6.33 -12.77 -3.43
N THR A 45 5.15 -13.33 -3.14
CA THR A 45 3.88 -12.76 -3.57
C THR A 45 3.11 -12.28 -2.36
N CYS A 46 2.70 -11.01 -2.37
CA CYS A 46 1.82 -10.44 -1.37
C CYS A 46 0.46 -10.10 -2.00
N THR A 47 -0.60 -10.55 -1.35
CA THR A 47 -1.97 -10.17 -1.69
C THR A 47 -2.61 -9.43 -0.51
N LEU A 48 -3.08 -8.21 -0.74
CA LEU A 48 -3.92 -7.50 0.22
C LEU A 48 -5.38 -7.61 -0.23
N ASN A 49 -6.25 -8.07 0.68
CA ASN A 49 -7.67 -8.19 0.43
C ASN A 49 -8.45 -7.39 1.47
N SER A 50 -9.23 -6.40 1.03
CA SER A 50 -10.02 -5.54 1.93
C SER A 50 -9.16 -4.94 3.04
N SER A 51 -7.95 -4.50 2.69
CA SER A 51 -6.92 -4.06 3.62
C SER A 51 -6.47 -2.64 3.32
N SER A 52 -5.89 -1.97 4.32
CA SER A 52 -5.31 -0.63 4.13
C SER A 52 -3.83 -0.63 4.49
N VAL A 53 -3.06 0.16 3.74
CA VAL A 53 -1.67 0.49 4.07
C VAL A 53 -1.62 2.00 4.31
N ASP A 54 -1.45 2.41 5.56
CA ASP A 54 -1.40 3.84 5.93
C ASP A 54 -0.07 4.51 5.51
N GLY A 55 0.95 3.71 5.20
CA GLY A 55 2.27 4.15 4.79
C GLY A 55 2.66 3.67 3.40
N ASN A 56 3.96 3.48 3.20
CA ASN A 56 4.52 3.14 1.89
C ASN A 56 4.59 1.63 1.68
N VAL A 57 4.53 1.22 0.41
CA VAL A 57 4.73 -0.16 -0.01
C VAL A 57 6.01 -0.28 -0.81
N ASN A 58 6.90 -1.18 -0.38
CA ASN A 58 8.14 -1.49 -1.06
C ASN A 58 8.12 -2.93 -1.60
N VAL A 59 8.17 -3.10 -2.91
CA VAL A 59 8.13 -4.40 -3.59
C VAL A 59 9.50 -4.73 -4.15
N GLN A 60 10.14 -5.75 -3.57
CA GLN A 60 11.51 -6.12 -3.90
C GLN A 60 11.62 -6.90 -5.21
N ASN A 61 12.86 -7.18 -5.62
CA ASN A 61 13.17 -7.82 -6.89
C ASN A 61 12.41 -9.15 -7.11
N GLY A 62 11.78 -9.29 -8.28
CA GLY A 62 11.01 -10.48 -8.65
C GLY A 62 9.74 -10.71 -7.84
N ALA A 63 9.42 -9.84 -6.89
CA ALA A 63 8.24 -9.97 -6.05
C ALA A 63 6.96 -9.57 -6.79
N SER A 64 5.81 -10.01 -6.30
CA SER A 64 4.50 -9.68 -6.86
C SER A 64 3.59 -9.07 -5.80
N LEU A 65 2.98 -7.92 -6.12
CA LEU A 65 1.99 -7.28 -5.26
C LEU A 65 0.64 -7.27 -5.94
N ILE A 66 -0.38 -7.71 -5.20
CA ILE A 66 -1.77 -7.74 -5.64
C ILE A 66 -2.60 -7.00 -4.58
N LEU A 67 -3.22 -5.89 -4.98
CA LEU A 67 -4.18 -5.16 -4.16
C LEU A 67 -5.59 -5.49 -4.65
N ASN A 68 -6.42 -6.06 -3.78
CA ASN A 68 -7.83 -6.32 -4.05
C ASN A 68 -8.67 -5.58 -3.02
N ASN A 69 -9.55 -4.69 -3.49
CA ASN A 69 -10.42 -3.90 -2.63
C ASN A 69 -9.64 -3.20 -1.49
N SER A 70 -8.45 -2.71 -1.79
CA SER A 70 -7.50 -2.23 -0.79
C SER A 70 -7.05 -0.80 -1.09
N SER A 71 -6.59 -0.09 -0.06
CA SER A 71 -6.10 1.28 -0.17
C SER A 71 -4.65 1.40 0.29
N VAL A 72 -3.88 2.25 -0.38
CA VAL A 72 -2.54 2.65 0.04
C VAL A 72 -2.50 4.16 0.11
N SER A 73 -2.35 4.71 1.31
CA SER A 73 -2.24 6.17 1.52
C SER A 73 -0.86 6.70 1.15
N GLY A 74 0.17 5.85 1.18
CA GLY A 74 1.51 6.20 0.72
C GLY A 74 1.76 5.94 -0.76
N SER A 75 3.04 5.89 -1.11
CA SER A 75 3.53 5.57 -2.45
C SER A 75 3.91 4.09 -2.57
N VAL A 76 3.81 3.54 -3.78
CA VAL A 76 4.20 2.16 -4.11
C VAL A 76 5.51 2.19 -4.89
N GLN A 77 6.58 1.66 -4.30
CA GLN A 77 7.87 1.49 -4.97
C GLN A 77 8.04 0.05 -5.45
N ALA A 78 8.12 -0.14 -6.76
CA ALA A 78 8.21 -1.45 -7.41
C ALA A 78 9.28 -1.47 -8.50
N ASN A 79 10.43 -0.88 -8.20
CA ASN A 79 11.61 -0.75 -9.06
C ASN A 79 12.25 -2.06 -9.52
N SER A 80 11.74 -3.23 -9.15
CA SER A 80 12.19 -4.52 -9.70
C SER A 80 11.12 -5.60 -9.54
N ALA A 81 9.85 -5.20 -9.38
CA ALA A 81 8.79 -6.18 -9.16
C ALA A 81 8.56 -7.01 -10.43
N LYS A 82 8.12 -8.25 -10.26
CA LYS A 82 7.67 -9.07 -11.38
C LYS A 82 6.30 -8.58 -11.85
N VAL A 83 5.33 -8.52 -10.94
CA VAL A 83 3.93 -8.18 -11.21
C VAL A 83 3.44 -7.13 -10.22
N LEU A 84 2.72 -6.14 -10.71
CA LEU A 84 1.87 -5.25 -9.92
C LEU A 84 0.44 -5.32 -10.42
N LYS A 85 -0.51 -5.57 -9.52
CA LYS A 85 -1.93 -5.65 -9.87
C LYS A 85 -2.78 -4.91 -8.85
N LEU A 86 -3.58 -3.96 -9.32
CA LEU A 86 -4.55 -3.22 -8.53
C LEU A 86 -5.95 -3.54 -9.06
N VAL A 87 -6.82 -4.03 -8.18
CA VAL A 87 -8.22 -4.35 -8.48
C VAL A 87 -9.12 -3.67 -7.46
N ASN A 88 -10.03 -2.83 -7.93
CA ASN A 88 -10.93 -2.06 -7.07
C ASN A 88 -10.18 -1.35 -5.92
N SER A 89 -8.99 -0.81 -6.21
CA SER A 89 -8.06 -0.34 -5.20
C SER A 89 -7.62 1.10 -5.48
N SER A 90 -7.15 1.79 -4.46
CA SER A 90 -6.63 3.15 -4.58
C SER A 90 -5.19 3.25 -4.07
N VAL A 91 -4.40 4.08 -4.75
CA VAL A 91 -3.10 4.54 -4.28
C VAL A 91 -3.12 6.06 -4.31
N GLU A 92 -2.97 6.68 -3.13
CA GLU A 92 -2.99 8.14 -3.01
C GLU A 92 -1.67 8.75 -3.49
N GLY A 93 -0.55 8.07 -3.22
CA GLY A 93 0.77 8.51 -3.63
C GLY A 93 1.18 8.11 -5.05
N ASP A 94 2.47 8.27 -5.32
CA ASP A 94 3.07 7.89 -6.60
C ASP A 94 3.23 6.36 -6.70
N VAL A 95 3.19 5.84 -7.93
CA VAL A 95 3.50 4.45 -8.24
C VAL A 95 4.74 4.41 -9.12
N ASP A 96 5.87 3.95 -8.56
CA ASP A 96 7.08 3.69 -9.34
C ASP A 96 7.12 2.23 -9.80
N ALA A 97 6.79 2.04 -11.08
CA ALA A 97 6.80 0.77 -11.79
C ALA A 97 7.82 0.79 -12.95
N SER A 98 8.90 1.58 -12.82
CA SER A 98 9.93 1.78 -13.86
C SER A 98 10.66 0.51 -14.31
N GLN A 99 10.59 -0.57 -13.53
CA GLN A 99 11.31 -1.82 -13.78
C GLN A 99 10.44 -3.04 -13.46
N VAL A 100 9.12 -2.89 -13.63
CA VAL A 100 8.21 -4.02 -13.51
C VAL A 100 8.41 -4.94 -14.70
N SER A 101 8.92 -6.14 -14.43
CA SER A 101 9.47 -7.01 -15.47
C SER A 101 8.41 -7.70 -16.33
N THR A 102 7.15 -7.77 -15.89
CA THR A 102 6.08 -8.41 -16.68
C THR A 102 4.84 -7.55 -16.90
N THR A 103 4.11 -7.17 -15.85
CA THR A 103 2.81 -6.48 -16.03
C THR A 103 2.49 -5.59 -14.84
N LEU A 104 2.06 -4.36 -15.16
CA LEU A 104 1.32 -3.47 -14.27
C LEU A 104 -0.14 -3.46 -14.73
N SER A 105 -1.05 -4.00 -13.92
CA SER A 105 -2.47 -4.06 -14.22
C SER A 105 -3.26 -3.17 -13.26
N LEU A 106 -4.05 -2.26 -13.80
CA LEU A 106 -4.98 -1.41 -13.08
C LEU A 106 -6.40 -1.76 -13.55
N ASN A 107 -7.24 -2.24 -12.65
CA ASN A 107 -8.63 -2.54 -12.93
C ASN A 107 -9.56 -1.89 -11.91
N LYS A 108 -10.47 -1.02 -12.37
CA LYS A 108 -11.38 -0.25 -11.49
C LYS A 108 -10.64 0.43 -10.33
N SER A 109 -9.42 0.85 -10.60
CA SER A 109 -8.48 1.33 -9.60
C SER A 109 -8.01 2.74 -9.92
N MET A 110 -7.63 3.47 -8.88
CA MET A 110 -7.26 4.87 -8.96
C MET A 110 -5.85 5.09 -8.43
N VAL A 111 -5.05 5.85 -9.18
CA VAL A 111 -3.75 6.35 -8.73
C VAL A 111 -3.84 7.87 -8.73
N SER A 112 -3.85 8.48 -7.55
CA SER A 112 -3.93 9.95 -7.45
C SER A 112 -2.59 10.62 -7.73
N GLY A 113 -1.48 9.95 -7.41
CA GLY A 113 -0.14 10.40 -7.76
C GLY A 113 0.25 10.14 -9.21
N ASN A 114 1.54 10.34 -9.48
CA ASN A 114 2.18 10.04 -10.75
C ASN A 114 2.42 8.54 -10.91
N LEU A 115 2.35 8.08 -12.16
CA LEU A 115 2.73 6.72 -12.52
C LEU A 115 4.05 6.74 -13.29
N HIS A 116 5.13 6.25 -12.70
CA HIS A 116 6.41 6.10 -13.40
C HIS A 116 6.53 4.69 -13.99
N CYS A 117 6.75 4.58 -15.29
CA CYS A 117 6.90 3.29 -15.98
C CYS A 117 7.96 3.35 -17.09
N SER A 118 8.50 2.19 -17.46
CA SER A 118 9.44 2.04 -18.57
C SER A 118 8.89 1.12 -19.64
N THR A 119 9.60 1.03 -20.78
CA THR A 119 9.20 0.21 -21.94
C THR A 119 9.21 -1.29 -21.64
N LEU A 120 9.80 -1.69 -20.52
CA LEU A 120 9.75 -3.05 -19.98
C LEU A 120 8.39 -3.36 -19.34
N THR A 121 7.69 -2.35 -18.83
CA THR A 121 6.45 -2.48 -18.09
C THR A 121 5.27 -2.46 -19.05
N LYS A 122 4.58 -3.60 -19.18
CA LYS A 122 3.29 -3.65 -19.87
C LYS A 122 2.20 -3.06 -18.97
N LEU A 123 1.63 -1.91 -19.35
CA LEU A 123 0.53 -1.30 -18.62
C LEU A 123 -0.80 -1.78 -19.19
N GLN A 124 -1.67 -2.31 -18.31
CA GLN A 124 -3.04 -2.68 -18.66
C GLN A 124 -4.01 -1.92 -17.77
N SER A 125 -4.63 -0.86 -18.29
CA SER A 125 -5.66 -0.10 -17.57
C SER A 125 -7.06 -0.47 -18.08
N ASN A 126 -7.98 -0.76 -17.15
CA ASN A 126 -9.39 -1.02 -17.46
C ASN A 126 -10.27 -0.35 -16.41
N MET A 127 -11.08 0.63 -16.85
CA MET A 127 -11.90 1.48 -15.97
C MET A 127 -11.07 2.08 -14.82
N SER A 128 -9.82 2.43 -15.09
CA SER A 128 -8.88 2.96 -14.10
C SER A 128 -8.53 4.40 -14.41
N SER A 129 -8.27 5.17 -13.37
CA SER A 129 -7.87 6.57 -13.48
C SER A 129 -6.49 6.78 -12.88
N ILE A 130 -5.67 7.57 -13.57
CA ILE A 130 -4.39 8.07 -13.05
C ILE A 130 -4.54 9.59 -13.11
N GLU A 131 -4.66 10.24 -11.95
CA GLU A 131 -4.86 11.69 -11.87
C GLU A 131 -3.56 12.45 -12.12
N GLY A 132 -2.44 11.91 -11.61
CA GLY A 132 -1.13 12.46 -11.85
C GLY A 132 -0.60 12.18 -13.26
N LYS A 133 0.66 12.55 -13.48
CA LYS A 133 1.31 12.36 -14.77
C LYS A 133 1.83 10.93 -14.91
N THR A 134 1.67 10.36 -16.10
CA THR A 134 2.45 9.17 -16.47
C THR A 134 3.85 9.61 -16.90
N ILE A 135 4.87 9.16 -16.16
CA ILE A 135 6.29 9.47 -16.37
C ILE A 135 6.93 8.27 -17.06
N GLY A 136 7.75 8.52 -18.08
CA GLY A 136 8.37 7.49 -18.90
C GLY A 136 7.43 6.94 -19.98
N LYS A 137 7.74 5.77 -20.54
CA LYS A 137 6.99 5.16 -21.64
C LYS A 137 6.62 3.74 -21.29
N CYS A 138 5.37 3.51 -20.89
CA CYS A 138 4.85 2.15 -20.71
C CYS A 138 4.70 1.47 -22.09
N ARG A 139 4.74 0.14 -22.10
CA ARG A 139 4.41 -0.70 -23.28
C ARG A 139 2.94 -1.11 -23.26
#